data_AF-A0A523S142-F1
#
_entry.id   AF-A0A523S142-F1
#
_cell.length_a   1.000
_cell.length_b   1.000
_cell.length_c   1.000
_cell.angle_alpha   90.00
_cell.angle_beta   90.00
_cell.angle_gamma   90.00
#
_symmetry.space_group_name_H-M   'P 1'
#
loop_
_entity.id
_entity.type
_entity.pdbx_description
1 polymer ?
#
loop_
_entity_poly.entity_id
_entity_poly.type
_entity_poly.pdbx_seq_one_letter_code
_entity_poly.pdbx_strand_id
1 'polypeptide(L)' 'MIKIFIDELLYKAGMDNKYRLTCLAIQRIKQLTKEKNKLELLGFKEKLPSTVLREIMEGKLKLEDFEKKNENK' A
#
# COMPACT_ATOMS: atom_id res chain seq x y z
N MET A 1 7.82 0.78 17.62
CA MET A 1 7.97 1.40 16.28
C MET A 1 8.52 0.32 15.36
N ILE A 2 7.73 -0.15 14.38
CA ILE A 2 8.20 -1.17 13.43
C ILE A 2 9.32 -0.53 12.61
N LYS A 3 10.52 -1.13 12.59
CA LYS A 3 11.57 -0.74 11.65
C LYS A 3 11.18 -1.29 10.28
N ILE A 4 10.99 -0.40 9.31
CA ILE A 4 10.62 -0.76 7.95
C ILE A 4 11.84 -0.50 7.07
N PHE A 5 12.35 -1.56 6.44
CA PHE A 5 13.42 -1.46 5.46
C PHE A 5 12.86 -1.53 4.05
N ILE A 6 13.45 -0.78 3.13
CA ILE A 6 12.96 -0.71 1.75
C ILE A 6 13.08 -2.06 1.04
N ASP A 7 14.16 -2.81 1.30
CA ASP A 7 14.39 -4.12 0.70
C ASP A 7 13.35 -5.15 1.15
N GLU A 8 12.91 -5.04 2.40
CA GLU A 8 11.86 -5.91 2.95
C GLU A 8 10.49 -5.59 2.31
N LEU A 9 10.17 -4.31 2.11
CA LEU A 9 8.95 -3.90 1.40
C LEU A 9 8.94 -4.39 -0.05
N LEU A 10 10.08 -4.28 -0.74
CA LEU A 10 10.25 -4.76 -2.11
C LEU A 10 10.03 -6.27 -2.19
N TYR A 11 10.68 -7.02 -1.30
CA TYR A 11 10.51 -8.47 -1.20
C TYR A 11 9.05 -8.86 -0.94
N LYS A 12 8.38 -8.21 0.04
CA LYS A 12 6.99 -8.53 0.39
C LYS A 12 5.98 -8.14 -0.69
N ALA A 13 6.23 -7.04 -1.40
CA ALA A 13 5.40 -6.62 -2.53
C ALA A 13 5.63 -7.47 -3.79
N GLY A 14 6.66 -8.31 -3.83
CA GLY A 14 7.07 -9.04 -5.03
C GLY A 14 7.59 -8.10 -6.12
N MET A 15 8.29 -7.03 -5.73
CA MET A 15 8.80 -5.99 -6.63
C MET A 15 10.32 -5.86 -6.50
N ASP A 16 10.98 -5.56 -7.59
CA ASP A 16 12.42 -5.23 -7.66
C ASP A 16 12.67 -3.72 -7.82
N ASN A 17 11.61 -2.93 -8.02
CA ASN A 17 11.69 -1.52 -8.36
C ASN A 17 11.00 -0.62 -7.33
N LYS A 18 11.80 0.18 -6.61
CA LYS A 18 11.36 1.17 -5.60
C LYS A 18 10.37 2.21 -6.13
N TYR A 19 10.45 2.58 -7.40
CA TYR A 19 9.51 3.53 -8.00
C TYR A 19 8.15 2.88 -8.22
N ARG A 20 8.11 1.61 -8.66
CA ARG A 20 6.86 0.85 -8.79
C ARG A 20 6.20 0.63 -7.43
N LEU A 21 6.99 0.34 -6.39
CA LEU A 21 6.53 0.26 -5.00
C LEU A 21 5.88 1.59 -4.54
N THR A 22 6.50 2.71 -4.90
CA THR A 22 5.98 4.04 -4.58
C THR A 22 4.65 4.30 -5.29
N CYS A 23 4.55 3.94 -6.58
CA CYS A 23 3.31 4.04 -7.33
C CYS A 23 2.20 3.16 -6.73
N LEU A 24 2.51 1.93 -6.32
CA LEU A 24 1.58 1.03 -5.62
C LEU A 24 1.07 1.66 -4.33
N ALA A 25 1.97 2.19 -3.51
CA ALA A 25 1.61 2.85 -2.27
C ALA A 25 0.68 4.06 -2.51
N ILE A 26 1.00 4.90 -3.50
CA ILE A 26 0.15 6.05 -3.87
C ILE A 26 -1.23 5.60 -4.36
N GLN A 27 -1.30 4.55 -5.17
CA GLN A 27 -2.59 4.02 -5.65
C GLN A 27 -3.46 3.51 -4.51
N ARG A 28 -2.86 2.78 -3.54
CA ARG A 28 -3.57 2.30 -2.36
C ARG A 28 -4.04 3.46 -1.48
N ILE A 29 -3.19 4.47 -1.25
CA ILE A 29 -3.59 5.68 -0.53
C ILE A 29 -4.80 6.34 -1.22
N LYS A 30 -4.82 6.45 -2.55
CA LYS A 30 -5.97 7.00 -3.28
C LYS A 30 -7.26 6.19 -3.06
N GLN A 31 -7.18 4.87 -2.95
CA GLN A 31 -8.35 4.04 -2.60
C GLN A 31 -8.82 4.33 -1.17
N LEU A 32 -7.90 4.30 -0.21
CA LEU A 32 -8.22 4.58 1.19
C LEU A 32 -8.77 6.00 1.39
N THR A 33 -8.32 6.98 0.61
CA THR A 33 -8.88 8.34 0.63
C THR A 33 -10.33 8.38 0.15
N LYS A 34 -10.70 7.57 -0.86
CA LYS A 34 -12.11 7.45 -1.28
C LYS A 34 -12.97 6.77 -0.20
N GLU A 35 -12.36 5.88 0.59
CA GLU A 35 -13.00 5.17 1.70
C GLU A 35 -12.86 5.91 3.04
N LYS A 36 -12.24 7.09 3.06
CA LYS A 36 -11.79 7.79 4.26
C LYS A 36 -12.93 8.07 5.24
N ASN A 37 -14.10 8.46 4.74
CA ASN A 37 -15.28 8.72 5.59
C ASN A 37 -15.71 7.45 6.35
N LYS A 38 -15.52 6.25 5.78
CA LYS A 38 -15.82 4.97 6.47
C LYS A 38 -14.75 4.64 7.52
N LEU A 39 -13.48 4.94 7.22
CA LEU A 39 -12.36 4.69 8.14
C LEU A 39 -12.39 5.60 9.38
N GLU A 40 -12.77 6.87 9.20
CA GLU A 40 -12.95 7.81 10.32
C GLU A 40 -14.08 7.37 11.25
N LEU A 41 -15.20 6.87 10.70
CA LEU A 41 -16.31 6.29 11.48
C LEU A 41 -15.90 5.04 12.28
N LEU A 42 -14.93 4.27 11.78
CA LEU A 42 -14.40 3.08 12.46
C LEU A 42 -13.31 3.40 13.50
N GLY A 43 -13.06 4.69 13.77
CA GLY A 43 -12.07 5.11 14.77
C GLY A 43 -10.62 4.87 14.34
N PHE A 44 -10.37 4.73 13.04
CA PHE A 44 -9.03 4.48 12.51
C PHE A 44 -8.15 5.73 12.63
N LYS A 45 -7.22 5.75 13.60
CA LYS A 45 -6.38 6.92 13.94
C LYS A 45 -5.00 6.95 13.27
N GLU A 46 -4.63 5.91 12.54
CA GLU A 46 -3.30 5.81 11.93
C GLU A 46 -3.24 6.57 10.59
N LYS A 47 -2.09 7.20 10.32
CA LYS A 47 -1.86 7.90 9.07
C LYS A 47 -1.87 6.90 7.90
N LEU A 48 -2.57 7.23 6.82
CA LEU A 48 -2.69 6.39 5.63
C LEU A 48 -1.35 5.82 5.11
N PRO A 49 -0.25 6.59 5.04
CA PRO A 49 1.03 6.03 4.60
C PRO A 49 1.53 4.90 5.49
N SER A 50 1.39 5.02 6.81
CA SER A 50 1.79 3.98 7.76
C SER A 50 0.96 2.71 7.60
N THR A 51 -0.35 2.87 7.39
CA THR A 51 -1.26 1.76 7.08
C THR A 51 -0.83 1.01 5.83
N VAL A 52 -0.57 1.73 4.74
CA VAL A 52 -0.19 1.12 3.46
C VAL A 52 1.15 0.41 3.55
N LEU A 53 2.14 1.00 4.23
CA LEU A 53 3.42 0.33 4.45
C LEU A 53 3.25 -0.95 5.28
N ARG A 54 2.35 -0.95 6.28
CA ARG A 54 2.03 -2.17 7.04
C ARG A 54 1.32 -3.20 6.17
N GLU A 55 0.34 -2.81 5.35
CA GLU A 55 -0.34 -3.72 4.42
C GLU A 55 0.64 -4.39 3.45
N ILE A 56 1.65 -3.64 2.97
CA ILE A 56 2.74 -4.19 2.15
C ILE A 56 3.57 -5.20 2.97
N MET A 57 3.99 -4.85 4.18
CA MET A 57 4.75 -5.75 5.07
C MET A 57 3.99 -7.06 5.39
N GLU A 58 2.68 -6.97 5.57
CA GLU A 58 1.78 -8.10 5.80
C GLU A 58 1.53 -8.93 4.52
N GLY A 59 2.03 -8.49 3.36
CA GLY A 59 1.84 -9.17 2.07
C GLY A 59 0.42 -9.06 1.51
N LYS A 60 -0.38 -8.12 2.01
CA LYS A 60 -1.76 -7.84 1.55
C LYS A 60 -1.82 -7.04 0.25
N LEU A 61 -0.70 -6.41 -0.14
CA LEU A 61 -0.55 -5.66 -1.37
C LEU A 61 0.59 -6.26 -2.18
N LYS A 62 0.29 -6.78 -3.37
CA LYS A 62 1.28 -7.40 -4.26
C LYS A 62 1.29 -6.75 -5.64
N LEU A 63 2.37 -7.03 -6.37
CA LEU A 63 2.54 -6.63 -7.77
C LEU A 63 1.35 -7.03 -8.65
N GLU A 64 0.78 -8.22 -8.45
CA GLU A 64 -0.35 -8.74 -9.23
C GLU A 64 -1.60 -7.85 -9.13
N ASP A 65 -1.85 -7.26 -7.94
CA ASP A 65 -2.96 -6.35 -7.72
C ASP A 65 -2.72 -4.99 -8.39
N PHE A 66 -1.46 -4.61 -8.56
CA PHE A 66 -1.04 -3.39 -9.24
C PHE A 66 -1.18 -3.50 -10.76
N GLU A 67 -0.80 -4.65 -11.34
CA GLU A 67 -0.79 -4.86 -12.79
C GLU A 67 -2.20 -5.06 -13.36
N LYS A 68 -3.04 -5.88 -12.72
CA LYS A 68 -4.45 -6.09 -13.11
C LYS A 68 -5.25 -4.80 -13.24
N LYS A 69 -4.86 -3.76 -12.51
CA LYS A 69 -5.54 -2.46 -12.51
C LYS A 69 -5.08 -1.52 -13.61
N ASN A 70 -3.87 -1.70 -14.13
CA ASN A 70 -3.34 -0.91 -15.25
C ASN A 70 -3.71 -1.52 -16.61
N GLU A 71 -4.01 -2.82 -16.68
CA GLU A 71 -4.49 -3.47 -17.92
C GLU A 71 -5.95 -3.11 -18.27
N ASN A 72 -6.78 -2.77 -17.28
CA ASN A 72 -8.19 -2.38 -17.45
C ASN A 72 -8.37 -0.89 -17.77
N LYS A 73 -7.37 -0.20 -18.32
CA LYS A 73 -7.39 1.23 -18.59
C LYS A 73 -6.91 1.54 -20.00
#